data_AF-A0A0K2U5G8-F1
#
_entry.id   AF-A0A0K2U5G8-F1
#
_cell.length_a   1.000
_cell.length_b   1.000
_cell.length_c   1.000
_cell.angle_alpha   90.00
_cell.angle_beta   90.00
_cell.angle_gamma   90.00
#
_symmetry.space_group_name_H-M   'P 1'
#
loop_
_entity.id
_entity.type
_entity.pdbx_description
1 polymer ?
#
loop_
_entity_poly.entity_id
_entity_poly.type
_entity_poly.pdbx_seq_one_letter_code
_entity_poly.pdbx_strand_id
1 'polypeptide(L)'
;LAAHDSMVEVSGALNVIACSIMKIANDLRFLASGPRCGLGELSLPENEPGSSIMPGKVNPTQCEAITMVAAQVMGNHVAVTVGGSNGHFELNVFKPMMVANVLRSIRLIGDSCVAFTDNCVNGIEVNRERVDKLLHESLMLVTALNPHIGYDAA
;
A
#
# COMPACT_ATOMS: atom_id res chain seq x y z
N LEU A 1 -16.07 -20.78 23.47
CA LEU A 1 -15.16 -21.95 23.38
C LEU A 1 -15.36 -22.73 22.07
N ALA A 2 -16.62 -22.97 21.69
CA ALA A 2 -17.03 -23.60 20.44
C ALA A 2 -16.63 -22.84 19.17
N ALA A 3 -16.53 -21.51 19.22
CA ALA A 3 -16.15 -20.66 18.09
C ALA A 3 -15.20 -19.53 18.53
N HIS A 4 -14.61 -18.86 17.53
CA HIS A 4 -13.67 -17.75 17.68
C HIS A 4 -13.99 -16.61 16.69
N ASP A 5 -15.26 -16.24 16.60
CA ASP A 5 -15.77 -15.30 15.60
C ASP A 5 -15.15 -13.90 15.76
N SER A 6 -14.93 -13.46 17.01
CA SER A 6 -14.22 -12.21 17.29
C SER A 6 -12.80 -12.19 16.72
N MET A 7 -12.11 -13.34 16.69
CA MET A 7 -10.78 -13.43 16.06
C MET A 7 -10.86 -13.36 14.54
N VAL A 8 -11.92 -13.91 13.93
CA VAL A 8 -12.18 -13.78 12.49
C VAL A 8 -12.51 -12.32 12.14
N GLU A 9 -13.31 -11.64 12.97
CA GLU A 9 -13.65 -10.22 12.82
C GLU A 9 -12.40 -9.33 12.91
N VAL A 10 -11.58 -9.50 13.96
CA VAL A 10 -10.31 -8.77 14.11
C VAL A 10 -9.39 -9.02 12.90
N SER A 11 -9.29 -10.28 12.46
CA SER A 11 -8.52 -10.63 11.26
C SER A 11 -9.06 -9.95 9.99
N GLY A 12 -10.39 -9.83 9.87
CA GLY A 12 -11.06 -9.10 8.79
C GLY A 12 -10.71 -7.60 8.78
N ALA A 13 -10.70 -6.96 9.95
CA ALA A 13 -10.28 -5.56 10.08
C ALA A 13 -8.81 -5.37 9.67
N LEU A 14 -7.92 -6.29 10.07
CA LEU A 14 -6.52 -6.28 9.63
C LEU A 14 -6.39 -6.47 8.10
N ASN A 15 -7.26 -7.30 7.50
CA ASN A 15 -7.29 -7.48 6.05
C ASN A 15 -7.73 -6.21 5.31
N VAL A 16 -8.69 -5.45 5.85
CA VAL A 16 -9.06 -4.13 5.31
C VAL A 16 -7.86 -3.18 5.35
N ILE A 17 -7.14 -3.13 6.47
CA ILE A 17 -5.93 -2.31 6.61
C ILE A 17 -4.88 -2.71 5.57
N ALA A 18 -4.66 -4.01 5.36
CA ALA A 18 -3.73 -4.51 4.35
C ALA A 18 -4.10 -4.05 2.92
N CYS A 19 -5.39 -4.07 2.56
CA CYS A 19 -5.87 -3.52 1.28
C CYS A 19 -5.56 -2.02 1.14
N SER A 20 -5.82 -1.23 2.19
CA SER A 20 -5.55 0.21 2.18
C SER A 20 -4.06 0.52 2.03
N ILE A 21 -3.21 -0.18 2.79
CA ILE A 21 -1.75 -0.04 2.73
C ILE A 21 -1.22 -0.41 1.35
N MET A 22 -1.69 -1.53 0.78
CA MET A 22 -1.30 -1.98 -0.56
C MET A 22 -1.57 -0.90 -1.61
N LYS A 23 -2.73 -0.25 -1.56
CA LYS A 23 -3.08 0.85 -2.48
C LYS A 23 -2.16 2.05 -2.29
N ILE A 24 -2.00 2.53 -1.04
CA ILE A 24 -1.18 3.72 -0.75
C ILE A 24 0.26 3.51 -1.20
N ALA A 25 0.86 2.36 -0.87
CA ALA A 25 2.24 2.06 -1.26
C ALA A 25 2.40 1.88 -2.78
N ASN A 26 1.38 1.33 -3.47
CA ASN A 26 1.34 1.28 -4.93
C ASN A 26 1.36 2.67 -5.57
N ASP A 27 0.49 3.57 -5.13
CA ASP A 27 0.43 4.92 -5.68
C ASP A 27 1.78 5.62 -5.53
N LEU A 28 2.38 5.54 -4.33
CA LEU A 28 3.66 6.18 -4.05
C LEU A 28 4.80 5.65 -4.95
N ARG A 29 4.90 4.33 -5.14
CA ARG A 29 5.94 3.79 -6.04
C ARG A 29 5.73 4.14 -7.51
N PHE A 30 4.48 4.27 -7.96
CA PHE A 30 4.19 4.68 -9.34
C PHE A 30 4.44 6.17 -9.55
N LEU A 31 3.98 7.03 -8.65
CA LEU A 31 4.22 8.47 -8.71
C LEU A 31 5.72 8.80 -8.67
N ALA A 32 6.51 7.97 -7.98
CA ALA A 32 7.97 8.09 -7.93
C ALA A 32 8.73 7.33 -9.04
N SER A 33 8.03 6.64 -9.95
CA SER A 33 8.69 5.90 -11.03
C SER A 33 9.45 6.84 -11.97
N GLY A 34 10.70 6.50 -12.31
CA GLY A 34 11.57 7.40 -13.07
C GLY A 34 13.03 6.94 -13.10
N PRO A 35 14.01 7.87 -13.26
CA PRO A 35 13.84 9.33 -13.27
C PRO A 35 13.41 9.92 -14.63
N ARG A 36 13.49 9.16 -15.73
CA ARG A 36 13.18 9.68 -17.09
C ARG A 36 12.02 9.00 -17.80
N CYS A 37 11.76 7.73 -17.49
CA CYS A 37 10.82 6.88 -18.24
C CYS A 37 9.62 6.44 -17.39
N GLY A 38 9.14 7.30 -16.49
CA GLY A 38 7.99 7.06 -15.60
C GLY A 38 7.17 8.32 -15.36
N LEU A 39 6.39 8.34 -14.28
CA LEU A 39 5.61 9.53 -13.89
C LEU A 39 6.52 10.63 -13.33
N GLY A 40 7.31 10.29 -12.32
CA GLY A 40 8.32 11.18 -11.72
C GLY A 40 7.75 12.40 -10.99
N GLU A 41 6.50 12.32 -10.52
CA GLU A 41 5.83 13.39 -9.78
C GLU A 41 6.32 13.51 -8.34
N LEU A 42 6.76 12.39 -7.75
CA LEU A 42 7.33 12.33 -6.40
C LEU A 42 8.79 11.89 -6.45
N SER A 43 9.57 12.34 -5.46
CA SER A 43 10.89 11.81 -5.14
C SER A 43 10.84 11.16 -3.76
N LEU A 44 11.29 9.90 -3.68
CA LEU A 44 11.35 9.15 -2.42
C LEU A 44 12.77 9.18 -1.84
N PRO A 45 12.92 9.04 -0.51
CA PRO A 45 14.24 8.94 0.11
C PRO A 45 15.08 7.79 -0.43
N GLU A 46 16.38 8.04 -0.63
CA GLU A 46 17.36 7.00 -0.97
C GLU A 46 17.93 6.39 0.32
N ASN A 47 17.37 5.27 0.77
CA ASN A 47 17.81 4.59 2.01
C ASN A 47 18.93 3.59 1.78
N GLU A 48 18.92 2.92 0.64
CA GLU A 48 19.94 1.97 0.24
C GLU A 48 20.72 2.54 -0.94
N PRO A 49 22.06 2.38 -0.98
CA PRO A 49 22.82 2.80 -2.13
C PRO A 49 22.27 2.09 -3.36
N GLY A 50 21.80 2.88 -4.33
CA GLY A 50 21.43 2.38 -5.65
C GLY A 50 22.61 1.68 -6.33
N SER A 51 22.41 1.24 -7.57
CA SER A 51 23.54 0.74 -8.36
C SER A 51 24.58 1.86 -8.50
N SER A 52 25.83 1.59 -8.11
CA SER A 52 26.94 2.54 -8.19
C SER A 52 27.23 3.06 -9.61
N ILE A 53 26.64 2.42 -10.63
CA ILE A 53 26.75 2.78 -12.05
C ILE A 53 25.57 3.68 -12.51
N MET A 54 24.46 3.73 -11.77
CA MET A 54 23.21 4.39 -12.17
C MET A 54 22.86 5.58 -11.25
N PRO A 55 23.47 6.76 -11.45
CA PRO A 55 23.20 7.94 -10.63
C PRO A 55 21.72 8.36 -10.71
N GLY A 56 21.13 8.67 -9.56
CA GLY A 56 19.72 9.10 -9.45
C GLY A 56 18.69 7.99 -9.56
N LYS A 57 19.10 6.71 -9.63
CA LYS A 57 18.19 5.56 -9.56
C LYS A 57 17.95 5.19 -8.09
N VAL A 58 16.75 5.50 -7.60
CA VAL A 58 16.27 5.08 -6.29
C VAL A 58 15.18 4.02 -6.47
N ASN A 59 15.33 2.86 -5.81
CA ASN A 59 14.28 1.86 -5.77
C ASN A 59 13.35 2.12 -4.57
N PRO A 60 12.03 1.96 -4.71
CA PRO A 60 11.07 2.20 -3.64
C PRO A 60 10.99 1.00 -2.67
N THR A 61 12.12 0.61 -2.08
CA THR A 61 12.30 -0.60 -1.25
C THR A 61 11.31 -0.68 -0.08
N GLN A 62 10.98 0.44 0.54
CA GLN A 62 9.99 0.52 1.61
C GLN A 62 8.56 0.23 1.10
N CYS A 63 8.21 0.71 -0.11
CA CYS A 63 6.93 0.35 -0.75
C CYS A 63 6.90 -1.14 -1.12
N GLU A 64 8.02 -1.71 -1.57
CA GLU A 64 8.13 -3.15 -1.87
C GLU A 64 7.92 -3.99 -0.61
N ALA A 65 8.62 -3.66 0.48
CA ALA A 65 8.51 -4.37 1.75
C ALA A 65 7.08 -4.36 2.32
N ILE A 66 6.45 -3.18 2.39
CA ILE A 66 5.11 -3.06 2.98
C ILE A 66 4.02 -3.70 2.11
N THR A 67 4.20 -3.75 0.78
CA THR A 67 3.28 -4.46 -0.12
C THR A 67 3.41 -5.98 0.00
N MET A 68 4.62 -6.51 0.25
CA MET A 68 4.79 -7.93 0.62
C MET A 68 4.10 -8.25 1.96
N VAL A 69 4.19 -7.36 2.96
CA VAL A 69 3.49 -7.51 4.24
C VAL A 69 1.98 -7.55 4.04
N ALA A 70 1.42 -6.62 3.26
CA ALA A 70 -0.01 -6.60 2.97
C ALA A 70 -0.49 -7.92 2.34
N ALA A 71 0.25 -8.46 1.36
CA ALA A 71 -0.06 -9.75 0.76
C ALA A 71 -0.01 -10.90 1.79
N GLN A 72 0.99 -10.90 2.69
CA GLN A 72 1.09 -11.89 3.75
C GLN A 72 -0.09 -11.82 4.73
N VAL A 73 -0.57 -10.62 5.08
CA VAL A 73 -1.74 -10.45 5.94
C VAL A 73 -3.01 -10.98 5.28
N MET A 74 -3.18 -10.75 3.98
CA MET A 74 -4.32 -11.32 3.23
C MET A 74 -4.31 -12.86 3.28
N GLY A 75 -3.14 -13.49 3.10
CA GLY A 75 -3.00 -14.94 3.24
C GLY A 75 -3.29 -15.43 4.66
N ASN A 76 -2.78 -14.74 5.69
CA ASN A 76 -3.07 -15.05 7.08
C ASN A 76 -4.57 -14.96 7.39
N HIS A 77 -5.27 -13.98 6.81
CA HIS A 77 -6.72 -13.81 6.99
C HIS A 77 -7.49 -15.03 6.48
N VAL A 78 -7.15 -15.54 5.29
CA VAL A 78 -7.75 -16.78 4.75
C VAL A 78 -7.56 -17.95 5.71
N ALA A 79 -6.35 -18.14 6.26
CA ALA A 79 -6.09 -19.19 7.24
C ALA A 79 -6.95 -19.05 8.50
N VAL A 80 -7.10 -17.83 9.03
CA VAL A 80 -7.96 -17.56 10.19
C VAL A 80 -9.43 -17.84 9.89
N THR A 81 -9.94 -17.46 8.73
CA THR A 81 -11.32 -17.74 8.30
C THR A 81 -11.59 -19.24 8.22
N VAL A 82 -10.67 -20.01 7.64
CA VAL A 82 -10.75 -21.49 7.62
C VAL A 82 -10.71 -22.07 9.03
N GLY A 83 -9.82 -21.58 9.90
CA GLY A 83 -9.75 -22.02 11.30
C GLY A 83 -11.04 -21.72 12.08
N GLY A 84 -11.65 -20.55 11.84
CA GLY A 84 -12.90 -20.13 12.47
C GLY A 84 -14.07 -21.04 12.12
N SER A 85 -14.16 -21.48 10.85
CA SER A 85 -15.28 -22.31 10.37
C SER A 85 -15.23 -23.79 10.77
N ASN A 86 -14.12 -24.28 11.31
CA ASN A 86 -13.89 -25.71 11.59
C ASN A 86 -13.99 -26.06 13.10
N GLY A 87 -14.90 -25.40 13.82
CA GLY A 87 -15.28 -25.80 15.18
C GLY A 87 -16.23 -26.99 15.17
N HIS A 88 -16.08 -27.91 16.13
CA HIS A 88 -16.99 -29.06 16.27
C HIS A 88 -17.62 -29.07 17.67
N PHE A 89 -18.95 -29.03 17.72
CA PHE A 89 -19.75 -29.06 18.95
C PHE A 89 -19.27 -28.02 19.98
N GLU A 90 -18.82 -28.43 21.16
CA GLU A 90 -18.50 -27.52 22.27
C GLU A 90 -17.15 -26.80 22.13
N LEU A 91 -16.28 -27.21 21.17
CA LEU A 91 -14.91 -26.71 21.11
C LEU A 91 -14.34 -26.59 19.68
N ASN A 92 -13.83 -25.40 19.35
CA ASN A 92 -12.93 -25.22 18.22
C ASN A 92 -11.47 -25.47 18.63
N VAL A 93 -10.77 -26.41 17.98
CA VAL A 93 -9.39 -26.80 18.29
C VAL A 93 -8.32 -26.16 17.39
N PHE A 94 -8.71 -25.28 16.47
CA PHE A 94 -7.81 -24.53 15.58
C PHE A 94 -7.18 -23.29 16.26
N LYS A 95 -7.39 -23.13 17.58
CA LYS A 95 -7.01 -21.93 18.36
C LYS A 95 -5.55 -21.50 18.14
N PRO A 96 -4.54 -22.39 18.24
CA PRO A 96 -3.13 -21.99 18.12
C PRO A 96 -2.80 -21.39 16.75
N MET A 97 -3.34 -21.96 15.68
CA MET A 97 -3.12 -21.46 14.32
C MET A 97 -3.80 -20.10 14.12
N MET A 98 -5.05 -19.94 14.59
CA MET A 98 -5.78 -18.68 14.46
C MET A 98 -5.05 -17.53 15.18
N VAL A 99 -4.66 -17.74 16.45
CA VAL A 99 -4.00 -16.69 17.24
C VAL A 99 -2.60 -16.37 16.69
N ALA A 100 -1.84 -17.36 16.23
CA ALA A 100 -0.53 -17.13 15.64
C ALA A 100 -0.60 -16.25 14.38
N ASN A 101 -1.59 -16.49 13.51
CA ASN A 101 -1.78 -15.68 12.30
C ASN A 101 -2.23 -14.25 12.63
N VAL A 102 -3.16 -14.07 13.57
CA VAL A 102 -3.61 -12.72 13.98
C VAL A 102 -2.46 -11.93 14.62
N LEU A 103 -1.73 -12.52 15.57
CA LEU A 103 -0.60 -11.84 16.22
C LEU A 103 0.53 -11.52 15.23
N ARG A 104 0.82 -12.44 14.29
CA ARG A 104 1.79 -12.20 13.22
C ARG A 104 1.36 -11.02 12.33
N SER A 105 0.10 -10.98 11.91
CA SER A 105 -0.42 -9.87 11.09
C SER A 105 -0.33 -8.53 11.82
N ILE A 106 -0.69 -8.48 13.10
CA ILE A 106 -0.56 -7.26 13.93
C ILE A 106 0.90 -6.80 13.97
N ARG A 107 1.83 -7.72 14.25
CA ARG A 107 3.26 -7.39 14.35
C ARG A 107 3.82 -6.89 13.01
N LEU A 108 3.54 -7.60 11.92
CA LEU A 108 4.03 -7.22 10.59
C LEU A 108 3.47 -5.86 10.16
N ILE A 109 2.17 -5.59 10.35
CA ILE A 109 1.59 -4.29 10.04
C ILE A 109 2.22 -3.20 10.91
N GLY A 110 2.30 -3.41 12.22
CA GLY A 110 2.88 -2.42 13.14
C GLY A 110 4.31 -2.04 12.77
N ASP A 111 5.18 -3.04 12.61
CA ASP A 111 6.59 -2.82 12.29
C ASP A 111 6.77 -2.18 10.90
N SER A 112 6.02 -2.66 9.89
CA SER A 112 6.14 -2.13 8.53
C SER A 112 5.57 -0.72 8.38
N CYS A 113 4.49 -0.37 9.07
CA CYS A 113 3.97 1.00 9.07
C CYS A 113 4.98 1.98 9.66
N VAL A 114 5.61 1.64 10.79
CA VAL A 114 6.66 2.50 11.39
C VAL A 114 7.84 2.65 10.44
N ALA A 115 8.37 1.55 9.92
CA ALA A 115 9.49 1.59 8.97
C ALA A 115 9.16 2.36 7.68
N PHE A 116 7.95 2.18 7.15
CA PHE A 116 7.48 2.89 5.96
C PHE A 116 7.31 4.39 6.21
N THR A 117 6.82 4.78 7.39
CA THR A 117 6.71 6.19 7.77
C THR A 117 8.08 6.83 7.89
N ASP A 118 8.98 6.22 8.66
CA ASP A 118 10.28 6.80 9.00
C ASP A 118 11.22 6.87 7.80
N ASN A 119 11.24 5.82 6.97
CA ASN A 119 12.19 5.69 5.87
C ASN A 119 11.61 6.05 4.49
N CYS A 120 10.31 6.37 4.37
CA CYS A 120 9.74 6.74 3.08
C CYS A 120 8.84 7.97 3.21
N VAL A 121 7.73 7.87 3.95
CA VAL A 121 6.67 8.90 3.95
C VAL A 121 7.20 10.26 4.43
N ASN A 122 8.00 10.28 5.49
CA ASN A 122 8.49 11.53 6.07
C ASN A 122 9.45 12.31 5.16
N GLY A 123 10.05 11.66 4.16
CA GLY A 123 11.00 12.29 3.23
C GLY A 123 10.49 12.39 1.80
N ILE A 124 9.19 12.24 1.56
CA ILE A 124 8.61 12.44 0.23
C ILE A 124 8.72 13.91 -0.17
N GLU A 125 9.27 14.15 -1.36
CA GLU A 125 9.30 15.48 -1.98
C GLU A 125 8.51 15.48 -3.29
N VAL A 126 7.88 16.61 -3.61
CA VAL A 126 7.13 16.79 -4.86
C VAL A 126 8.05 17.40 -5.92
N ASN A 127 8.13 16.77 -7.08
CA ASN A 127 8.78 17.35 -8.25
C ASN A 127 7.83 18.37 -8.92
N ARG A 128 7.83 19.60 -8.40
CA ARG A 128 6.91 20.66 -8.84
C ARG A 128 7.03 20.98 -10.33
N GLU A 129 8.24 20.98 -10.88
CA GLU A 129 8.46 21.24 -12.31
C GLU A 129 7.82 20.13 -13.16
N ARG A 130 7.99 18.86 -12.78
CA ARG A 130 7.37 17.74 -13.48
C ARG A 130 5.85 17.78 -13.40
N VAL A 131 5.30 18.03 -12.22
CA VAL A 131 3.84 18.14 -12.00
C VAL A 131 3.26 19.28 -12.83
N ASP A 132 3.89 20.46 -12.81
CA ASP A 132 3.45 21.63 -13.58
C ASP A 132 3.47 21.37 -15.09
N LYS A 133 4.52 20.71 -15.58
CA LYS A 133 4.61 20.28 -16.98
C LYS A 133 3.47 19.34 -17.36
N LEU A 134 3.25 18.28 -16.58
CA LEU A 134 2.19 17.29 -16.87
C LEU A 134 0.79 17.91 -16.82
N LEU A 135 0.56 18.85 -15.91
CA LEU A 135 -0.69 19.59 -15.81
C LEU A 135 -1.00 20.36 -17.10
N HIS A 136 -0.02 21.11 -17.62
CA HIS A 136 -0.20 21.95 -18.80
C HIS A 136 -0.12 21.19 -20.13
N GLU A 137 0.47 19.99 -20.14
CA GLU A 137 0.42 19.07 -21.29
C GLU A 137 -0.90 18.27 -21.37
N SER A 138 -1.74 18.31 -20.31
CA SER A 138 -2.99 17.58 -20.25
C SER A 138 -4.10 18.24 -21.06
N LEU A 139 -4.76 17.45 -21.91
CA LEU A 139 -5.97 17.88 -22.63
C LEU A 139 -7.18 18.06 -21.70
N MET A 140 -7.13 17.60 -20.45
CA MET A 140 -8.30 17.59 -19.56
C MET A 140 -8.67 18.97 -19.01
N LEU A 141 -7.74 19.94 -19.05
CA LEU A 141 -8.03 21.32 -18.69
C LEU A 141 -9.08 21.97 -19.60
N VAL A 142 -9.28 21.44 -20.80
CA VAL A 142 -10.28 21.93 -21.76
C VAL A 142 -11.70 21.93 -21.19
N THR A 143 -12.01 21.00 -20.29
CA THR A 143 -13.33 20.90 -19.65
C THR A 143 -13.69 22.12 -18.81
N ALA A 144 -12.68 22.86 -18.31
CA ALA A 144 -12.89 24.13 -17.62
C ALA A 144 -13.42 25.23 -18.55
N LEU A 145 -13.27 25.08 -19.88
CA LEU A 145 -13.75 26.03 -20.88
C LEU A 145 -15.23 25.81 -21.24
N ASN A 146 -15.79 24.62 -21.00
CA ASN A 146 -17.18 24.28 -21.35
C ASN A 146 -18.21 25.34 -20.91
N PRO A 147 -18.16 25.89 -19.67
CA PRO A 147 -19.11 26.92 -19.23
C PRO A 147 -18.94 28.28 -19.92
N HIS A 148 -17.81 28.52 -20.60
CA HIS A 148 -17.45 29.82 -21.18
C HIS A 148 -17.65 29.86 -22.70
N ILE A 149 -17.33 28.77 -23.40
CA ILE A 149 -17.37 28.71 -24.88
C ILE A 149 -18.33 27.66 -25.41
N GLY A 150 -18.93 26.84 -24.53
CA GLY A 150 -19.79 25.73 -24.92
C GLY A 150 -19.00 24.47 -25.27
N TYR A 151 -19.69 23.32 -25.20
CA TYR A 151 -19.07 21.99 -25.36
C TYR A 151 -18.46 21.77 -26.76
N ASP A 152 -19.11 22.25 -27.83
CA ASP A 152 -18.64 22.01 -29.20
C ASP A 152 -17.39 22.83 -29.56
N ALA A 153 -17.18 23.96 -28.89
CA ALA A 153 -16.03 24.86 -29.14
C ALA A 153 -14.82 24.54 -28.26
N ALA A 154 -15.02 23.77 -27.18
CA ALA A 154 -13.99 23.33 -26.25
C ALA A 154 -13.36 22.03 -26.76
#